data_AF-A0A6A0HG71-F1
#
_entry.id   AF-A0A6A0HG71-F1
#
_cell.length_a   1.000
_cell.length_b   1.000
_cell.length_c   1.000
_cell.angle_alpha   90.00
_cell.angle_beta   90.00
_cell.angle_gamma   90.00
#
_symmetry.space_group_name_H-M   'P 1'
#
loop_
_entity.id
_entity.type
_entity.pdbx_description
1 polymer ?
#
loop_
_entity_poly.entity_id
_entity_poly.type
_entity_poly.pdbx_seq_one_letter_code
_entity_poly.pdbx_strand_id
1 'polypeptide(L)'
;MSFKARLKKPLAFPPWLLNTFVAFGFLCCTLPFLVPQAIAQYLFVFVWVGFIFLLDPMNYRAGLPSLLGELERGSVRTMLTLFVAGIICGFLWEFWNYWAGTKWVYTVPYFNKPKIFEMPLYGYLGFMAFAVECFTMWHFTRNFLPASWKRWR
;
A
#
# COMPACT_ATOMS: atom_id res chain seq x y z
N MET A 1 4.50 0.31 24.96
CA MET A 1 4.76 1.74 24.70
C MET A 1 3.69 2.25 23.73
N SER A 2 2.71 3.04 24.18
CA SER A 2 1.59 3.49 23.33
C SER A 2 1.99 4.76 22.57
N PHE A 3 2.33 4.61 21.29
CA PHE A 3 2.66 5.74 20.41
C PHE A 3 1.38 6.58 20.17
N LYS A 4 1.24 7.72 20.87
CA LYS A 4 0.15 8.68 20.65
C LYS A 4 0.51 9.61 19.50
N ALA A 5 0.52 9.10 18.28
CA ALA A 5 0.66 9.92 17.08
C ALA A 5 -0.70 10.57 16.76
N ARG A 6 -1.01 11.69 17.43
CA ARG A 6 -2.29 12.40 17.30
C ARG A 6 -2.15 13.67 16.43
N LEU A 7 -2.91 13.77 15.34
CA LEU A 7 -3.01 14.99 14.54
C LEU A 7 -3.85 16.04 15.30
N LYS A 8 -3.49 17.32 15.15
CA LYS A 8 -4.09 18.43 15.91
C LYS A 8 -5.49 18.86 15.42
N LYS A 9 -5.91 18.46 14.22
CA LYS A 9 -7.21 18.84 13.64
C LYS A 9 -7.90 17.61 13.04
N PRO A 10 -9.23 17.45 13.22
CA PRO A 10 -9.98 16.43 12.50
C PRO A 10 -9.94 16.75 10.99
N LEU A 11 -9.50 15.79 10.20
CA LEU A 11 -9.51 15.89 8.73
C LEU A 11 -10.86 15.38 8.23
N ALA A 12 -11.64 16.23 7.56
CA ALA A 12 -12.88 15.82 6.93
C ALA A 12 -12.62 15.40 5.47
N PHE A 13 -13.23 14.30 5.04
CA PHE A 13 -13.12 13.80 3.66
C PHE A 13 -14.44 13.97 2.91
N PRO A 14 -14.63 15.09 2.18
CA PRO A 14 -15.86 15.32 1.43
C PRO A 14 -16.04 14.31 0.29
N PRO A 15 -17.28 14.02 -0.16
CA PRO A 15 -17.54 13.00 -1.18
C PRO A 15 -16.76 13.18 -2.49
N TRP A 16 -16.55 14.42 -2.94
CA TRP A 16 -15.78 14.71 -4.15
C TRP A 16 -14.33 14.24 -4.04
N LEU A 17 -13.69 14.44 -2.89
CA LEU A 17 -12.29 14.06 -2.67
C LEU A 17 -12.13 12.54 -2.69
N LEU A 18 -13.06 11.84 -2.05
CA LEU A 18 -13.12 10.38 -2.08
C LEU A 18 -13.35 9.84 -3.50
N ASN A 19 -14.21 10.49 -4.31
CA ASN A 19 -14.39 10.12 -5.72
C ASN A 19 -13.12 10.35 -6.53
N THR A 20 -12.41 11.46 -6.30
CA THR A 20 -11.13 11.74 -6.95
C THR A 20 -10.09 10.67 -6.60
N PHE A 21 -9.99 10.25 -5.34
CA PHE A 21 -9.11 9.15 -4.94
C PHE A 21 -9.46 7.85 -5.65
N VAL A 22 -10.74 7.48 -5.68
CA VAL A 22 -11.20 6.26 -6.36
C VAL A 22 -10.88 6.31 -7.86
N ALA A 23 -11.16 7.43 -8.53
CA ALA A 23 -10.87 7.59 -9.95
C ALA A 23 -9.36 7.53 -10.23
N PHE A 24 -8.55 8.19 -9.39
CA PHE A 24 -7.09 8.14 -9.47
C PHE A 24 -6.56 6.72 -9.26
N GLY A 25 -7.03 6.02 -8.22
CA GLY A 25 -6.65 4.63 -7.95
C GLY A 25 -7.01 3.70 -9.10
N PHE A 26 -8.20 3.87 -9.68
CA PHE A 26 -8.63 3.11 -10.86
C PHE A 26 -7.70 3.34 -12.05
N LEU A 27 -7.32 4.60 -12.34
CA LEU A 27 -6.36 4.92 -13.38
C LEU A 27 -4.99 4.30 -13.08
N CYS A 28 -4.50 4.39 -11.85
CA CYS A 28 -3.24 3.77 -11.45
C CYS A 28 -3.23 2.25 -11.65
N CYS A 29 -4.34 1.56 -11.36
CA CYS A 29 -4.44 0.10 -11.54
C CYS A 29 -4.60 -0.33 -13.01
N THR A 30 -5.08 0.55 -13.89
CA THR A 30 -5.43 0.20 -15.28
C THR A 30 -4.42 0.70 -16.30
N LEU A 31 -3.92 1.93 -16.15
CA LEU A 31 -3.01 2.57 -17.11
C LEU A 31 -1.75 1.75 -17.43
N PRO A 32 -1.06 1.08 -16.48
CA PRO A 32 0.12 0.27 -16.81
C PRO A 32 -0.13 -0.83 -17.84
N PHE A 33 -1.37 -1.31 -17.96
CA PHE A 33 -1.76 -2.34 -18.92
C PHE A 33 -2.23 -1.79 -20.28
N LEU A 34 -2.56 -0.51 -20.34
CA LEU A 34 -3.14 0.14 -21.53
C LEU A 34 -2.10 0.89 -22.37
N VAL A 35 -0.94 1.19 -21.80
CA VAL A 35 0.14 1.93 -22.48
C VAL A 35 1.20 0.98 -23.05
N PRO A 36 1.97 1.40 -24.07
CA PRO A 36 3.08 0.61 -24.58
C PRO A 36 4.11 0.27 -23.49
N GLN A 37 4.77 -0.88 -23.62
CA GLN A 37 5.79 -1.35 -22.65
C GLN A 37 6.88 -0.31 -22.37
N ALA A 38 7.27 0.46 -23.39
CA ALA A 38 8.25 1.54 -23.26
C ALA A 38 7.85 2.59 -22.23
N ILE A 39 6.54 2.82 -22.02
CA ILE A 39 5.99 3.74 -21.02
C ILE A 39 5.66 2.98 -19.73
N ALA A 40 5.05 1.78 -19.85
CA ALA A 40 4.58 0.98 -18.71
C ALA A 40 5.69 0.69 -17.68
N GLN A 41 6.93 0.47 -18.14
CA GLN A 41 8.09 0.23 -17.27
C GLN A 41 8.39 1.38 -16.28
N TYR A 42 7.88 2.59 -16.55
CA TYR A 42 8.04 3.76 -15.67
C TYR A 42 6.85 3.97 -14.72
N LEU A 43 5.75 3.23 -14.90
CA LEU A 43 4.52 3.37 -14.11
C LEU A 43 4.47 2.43 -12.90
N PHE A 44 5.61 1.88 -12.45
CA PHE A 44 5.67 0.98 -11.30
C PHE A 44 5.12 1.62 -10.01
N VAL A 45 5.27 2.95 -9.84
CA VAL A 45 4.71 3.68 -8.69
C VAL A 45 3.19 3.62 -8.69
N PHE A 46 2.53 3.61 -9.85
CA PHE A 46 1.07 3.50 -9.92
C PHE A 46 0.60 2.15 -9.37
N VAL A 47 1.37 1.09 -9.60
CA VAL A 47 1.08 -0.23 -9.04
C VAL A 47 1.20 -0.23 -7.51
N TRP A 48 2.11 0.56 -6.93
CA TRP A 48 2.31 0.63 -5.46
C TRP A 48 1.20 1.37 -4.71
N VAL A 49 0.56 2.35 -5.35
CA VAL A 49 -0.43 3.22 -4.69
C VAL A 49 -1.85 3.00 -5.20
N GLY A 50 -2.02 2.26 -6.29
CA GLY A 50 -3.29 2.10 -6.98
C GLY A 50 -4.37 1.54 -6.06
N PHE A 51 -4.11 0.41 -5.38
CA PHE A 51 -5.11 -0.18 -4.49
C PHE A 51 -5.34 0.65 -3.22
N ILE A 52 -4.36 1.44 -2.80
CA ILE A 52 -4.52 2.36 -1.66
C ILE A 52 -5.59 3.40 -2.00
N PHE A 53 -5.41 4.13 -3.11
CA PHE A 53 -6.35 5.16 -3.54
C PHE A 53 -7.68 4.59 -4.03
N LEU A 54 -7.70 3.37 -4.55
CA LEU A 54 -8.92 2.72 -5.00
C LEU A 54 -9.76 2.21 -3.82
N LEU A 55 -9.16 1.50 -2.87
CA LEU A 55 -9.91 0.72 -1.86
C LEU A 55 -10.04 1.42 -0.51
N ASP A 56 -9.07 2.23 -0.07
CA ASP A 56 -9.18 2.90 1.24
C ASP A 56 -10.38 3.87 1.32
N PRO A 57 -10.67 4.70 0.28
CA PRO A 57 -11.88 5.52 0.27
C PRO A 57 -13.18 4.71 0.26
N MET A 58 -13.17 3.53 -0.38
CA MET A 58 -14.34 2.63 -0.38
C MET A 58 -14.54 2.02 1.01
N ASN A 59 -13.47 1.58 1.66
CA ASN A 59 -13.50 1.10 3.03
C ASN A 59 -14.00 2.20 3.99
N TYR A 60 -13.51 3.43 3.82
CA TYR A 60 -13.95 4.59 4.59
C TYR A 60 -15.46 4.82 4.45
N ARG A 61 -15.98 4.84 3.22
CA ARG A 61 -17.43 4.99 2.95
C ARG A 61 -18.28 3.86 3.52
N ALA A 62 -17.74 2.64 3.53
CA ALA A 62 -18.42 1.46 4.06
C ALA A 62 -18.34 1.35 5.60
N GLY A 63 -17.74 2.32 6.30
CA GLY A 63 -17.53 2.27 7.74
C GLY A 63 -16.56 1.16 8.18
N LEU A 64 -15.74 0.65 7.25
CA LEU A 64 -14.73 -0.36 7.51
C LEU A 64 -13.43 0.30 8.01
N PRO A 65 -12.53 -0.47 8.67
CA PRO A 65 -11.20 0.01 8.97
C PRO A 65 -10.52 0.53 7.70
N SER A 66 -10.07 1.78 7.78
CA SER A 66 -9.46 2.55 6.70
C SER A 66 -8.46 3.53 7.29
N LEU A 67 -7.43 3.86 6.52
CA LEU A 67 -6.43 4.85 6.91
C LEU A 67 -7.02 6.27 6.93
N LEU A 68 -7.88 6.60 5.97
CA LEU A 68 -8.65 7.85 5.95
C LEU A 68 -9.50 7.99 7.22
N GLY A 69 -10.16 6.92 7.68
CA GLY A 69 -10.93 6.95 8.92
C GLY A 69 -10.06 7.17 10.16
N GLU A 70 -8.86 6.62 10.20
CA GLU A 70 -7.91 6.94 11.27
C GLU A 70 -7.42 8.39 11.21
N LEU A 71 -7.08 8.88 10.01
CA LEU A 71 -6.65 10.26 9.79
C LEU A 71 -7.72 11.27 10.23
N GLU A 72 -8.99 11.00 9.94
CA GLU A 72 -10.13 11.81 10.39
C GLU A 72 -10.20 11.88 11.92
N ARG A 73 -9.98 10.75 12.60
CA ARG A 73 -9.88 10.69 14.08
C ARG A 73 -8.56 11.24 14.62
N GLY A 74 -7.70 11.75 13.73
CA GLY A 74 -6.40 12.27 14.05
C GLY A 74 -5.39 11.21 14.48
N SER A 75 -5.51 9.96 14.05
CA SER A 75 -4.52 8.90 14.27
C SER A 75 -3.75 8.61 12.98
N VAL A 76 -2.44 8.42 13.09
CA VAL A 76 -1.60 7.85 12.02
C VAL A 76 -0.97 6.52 12.43
N ARG A 77 -1.42 5.94 13.54
CA ARG A 77 -0.78 4.80 14.18
C ARG A 77 -0.74 3.58 13.26
N THR A 78 -1.86 3.23 12.63
CA THR A 78 -1.90 2.07 11.74
C THR A 78 -1.01 2.28 10.53
N MET A 79 -1.03 3.46 9.91
CA MET A 79 -0.14 3.79 8.80
C MET A 79 1.33 3.64 9.17
N LEU A 80 1.78 4.21 10.29
CA LEU A 80 3.16 4.09 10.75
C LEU A 80 3.54 2.63 11.09
N THR A 81 2.62 1.88 11.67
CA THR A 81 2.83 0.47 12.00
C THR A 81 2.98 -0.36 10.72
N LEU A 82 2.15 -0.11 9.71
CA LEU A 82 2.25 -0.76 8.40
C LEU A 82 3.55 -0.39 7.67
N PHE A 83 4.00 0.86 7.75
CA PHE A 83 5.30 1.25 7.19
C PHE A 83 6.46 0.52 7.84
N VAL A 84 6.49 0.45 9.17
CA VAL A 84 7.53 -0.29 9.91
C VAL A 84 7.46 -1.79 9.58
N ALA A 85 6.26 -2.36 9.56
CA ALA A 85 6.06 -3.76 9.18
C ALA A 85 6.54 -4.03 7.74
N GLY A 86 6.18 -3.15 6.79
CA GLY A 86 6.62 -3.22 5.40
C GLY A 86 8.14 -3.20 5.28
N ILE A 87 8.83 -2.29 5.98
CA ILE A 87 10.31 -2.25 5.98
C ILE A 87 10.89 -3.56 6.52
N ILE A 88 10.40 -4.06 7.65
CA ILE A 88 10.89 -5.30 8.25
C ILE A 88 10.65 -6.49 7.30
N CYS A 89 9.43 -6.61 6.76
CA CYS A 89 9.08 -7.66 5.81
C CYS A 89 9.92 -7.58 4.53
N GLY A 90 10.15 -6.38 4.01
CA GLY A 90 11.00 -6.15 2.84
C GLY A 90 12.45 -6.54 3.08
N PHE A 91 12.98 -6.21 4.26
CA PHE A 91 14.33 -6.62 4.65
C PHE A 91 14.45 -8.14 4.77
N LEU A 92 13.50 -8.79 5.44
CA LEU A 92 13.48 -10.25 5.59
C LEU A 92 13.31 -10.96 4.24
N TRP A 93 12.43 -10.44 3.38
CA TRP A 93 12.26 -10.92 2.01
C TRP A 93 13.59 -10.89 1.26
N GLU A 94 14.27 -9.74 1.22
CA GLU A 94 15.54 -9.60 0.52
C GLU A 94 16.65 -10.45 1.13
N PHE A 95 16.66 -10.59 2.46
CA PHE A 95 17.58 -11.48 3.15
C PHE A 95 17.45 -12.92 2.65
N TRP A 96 16.23 -13.46 2.57
CA TRP A 96 16.01 -14.82 2.05
C TRP A 96 16.24 -14.91 0.54
N ASN A 97 15.79 -13.90 -0.21
CA ASN A 97 15.97 -13.82 -1.66
C ASN A 97 17.45 -13.89 -2.04
N TYR A 98 18.33 -13.23 -1.28
CA TYR A 98 19.77 -13.22 -1.56
C TYR A 98 20.41 -14.62 -1.54
N TRP A 99 19.96 -15.48 -0.62
CA TRP A 99 20.47 -16.84 -0.47
C TRP A 99 19.76 -17.88 -1.34
N ALA A 100 18.66 -17.52 -2.00
CA ALA A 100 17.90 -18.45 -2.82
C ALA A 100 18.66 -18.84 -4.09
N GLY A 101 18.66 -20.13 -4.43
CA GLY A 101 19.25 -20.62 -5.69
C GLY A 101 18.56 -20.06 -6.94
N THR A 102 17.26 -19.78 -6.84
CA THR A 102 16.48 -19.02 -7.83
C THR A 102 15.98 -17.73 -7.19
N LYS A 103 16.74 -16.65 -7.35
CA LYS A 103 16.46 -15.35 -6.73
C LYS A 103 15.84 -14.36 -7.70
N TRP A 104 15.08 -13.44 -7.12
CA TRP A 104 14.56 -12.27 -7.80
C TRP A 104 15.68 -11.26 -7.99
N VAL A 105 15.98 -10.96 -9.26
CA VAL A 105 16.91 -9.90 -9.65
C VAL A 105 16.10 -8.71 -10.15
N TYR A 106 16.18 -7.61 -9.42
CA TYR A 106 15.40 -6.41 -9.74
C TYR A 106 16.14 -5.55 -10.76
N THR A 107 15.44 -5.27 -11.86
CA THR A 107 15.86 -4.31 -12.88
C THR A 107 14.85 -3.19 -12.94
N VAL A 108 15.31 -1.97 -12.67
CA VAL A 108 14.51 -0.75 -12.76
C VAL A 108 15.18 0.19 -13.77
N PRO A 109 14.40 0.93 -14.58
CA PRO A 109 14.97 1.82 -15.59
C PRO A 109 15.87 2.92 -15.00
N TYR A 110 15.59 3.35 -13.76
CA TYR A 110 16.34 4.39 -13.04
C TYR A 110 16.53 3.98 -11.56
N PHE A 111 17.45 4.65 -10.85
CA PHE A 111 17.72 4.44 -9.42
C PHE A 111 18.14 3.02 -9.01
N ASN A 112 18.79 2.28 -9.91
CA ASN A 112 19.21 0.90 -9.65
C ASN A 112 20.35 0.77 -8.61
N LYS A 113 20.95 1.88 -8.16
CA LYS A 113 21.99 1.94 -7.13
C LYS A 113 21.71 3.12 -6.17
N PRO A 114 22.13 3.04 -4.89
CA PRO A 114 22.77 1.89 -4.24
C PRO A 114 21.80 0.72 -4.03
N LYS A 115 22.33 -0.49 -3.89
CA LYS A 115 21.57 -1.72 -3.61
C LYS A 115 21.84 -2.20 -2.19
N ILE A 116 20.82 -2.77 -1.56
CA ILE A 116 20.97 -3.62 -0.38
C ILE A 116 20.49 -5.00 -0.83
N PHE A 117 21.36 -6.01 -0.76
CA PHE A 117 21.16 -7.28 -1.46
C PHE A 117 20.93 -7.07 -2.97
N GLU A 118 19.88 -7.65 -3.55
CA GLU A 118 19.58 -7.54 -4.99
C GLU A 118 18.71 -6.30 -5.30
N MET A 119 18.01 -5.78 -4.29
CA MET A 119 17.07 -4.67 -4.44
C MET A 119 17.75 -3.30 -4.38
N PRO A 120 17.39 -2.37 -5.28
CA PRO A 120 17.72 -0.96 -5.12
C PRO A 120 17.14 -0.37 -3.84
N LEU A 121 17.86 0.54 -3.19
CA LEU A 121 17.45 1.15 -1.92
C LEU A 121 16.04 1.73 -1.96
N TYR A 122 15.69 2.44 -3.03
CA TYR A 122 14.35 3.02 -3.21
C TYR A 122 13.26 1.98 -3.44
N GLY A 123 13.62 0.76 -3.86
CA GLY A 123 12.70 -0.36 -3.97
C GLY A 123 12.08 -0.72 -2.64
N TYR A 124 12.78 -0.51 -1.52
CA TYR A 124 12.24 -0.78 -0.19
C TYR A 124 11.04 0.10 0.18
N LEU A 125 10.88 1.27 -0.46
CA LEU A 125 9.69 2.10 -0.32
C LEU A 125 8.43 1.36 -0.84
N GLY A 126 8.61 0.49 -1.84
CA GLY A 126 7.54 -0.36 -2.37
C GLY A 126 6.98 -1.30 -1.31
N PHE A 127 7.80 -1.81 -0.38
CA PHE A 127 7.30 -2.68 0.70
C PHE A 127 6.44 -1.93 1.73
N MET A 128 6.71 -0.63 1.96
CA MET A 128 5.85 0.20 2.80
C MET A 128 4.47 0.37 2.16
N ALA A 129 4.46 0.70 0.87
CA ALA A 129 3.22 0.83 0.10
C ALA A 129 2.47 -0.51 0.03
N PHE A 130 3.18 -1.61 -0.24
CA PHE A 130 2.63 -2.96 -0.30
C PHE A 130 1.95 -3.40 1.01
N ALA A 131 2.54 -3.07 2.17
CA ALA A 131 1.91 -3.36 3.46
C ALA A 131 0.58 -2.62 3.63
N VAL A 132 0.50 -1.37 3.14
CA VAL A 132 -0.74 -0.59 3.12
C VAL A 132 -1.75 -1.17 2.14
N GLU A 133 -1.33 -1.57 0.94
CA GLU A 133 -2.21 -2.23 -0.03
C GLU A 133 -2.80 -3.53 0.54
N CYS A 134 -1.98 -4.36 1.18
CA CYS A 134 -2.46 -5.57 1.86
C CYS A 134 -3.54 -5.25 2.89
N PHE A 135 -3.34 -4.19 3.68
CA PHE A 135 -4.33 -3.74 4.66
C PHE A 135 -5.64 -3.30 4.00
N THR A 136 -5.59 -2.45 2.97
CA THR A 136 -6.80 -1.92 2.32
C THR A 136 -7.55 -3.03 1.59
N MET A 137 -6.83 -3.92 0.90
CA MET A 137 -7.38 -5.09 0.21
C MET A 137 -8.02 -6.08 1.19
N TRP A 138 -7.36 -6.39 2.31
CA TRP A 138 -7.92 -7.27 3.33
C TRP A 138 -9.22 -6.72 3.90
N HIS A 139 -9.24 -5.44 4.29
CA HIS A 139 -10.43 -4.85 4.88
C HIS A 139 -11.58 -4.69 3.89
N PHE A 140 -11.27 -4.50 2.61
CA PHE A 140 -12.26 -4.51 1.54
C PHE A 140 -12.83 -5.91 1.32
N THR A 141 -11.95 -6.89 1.05
CA THR A 141 -12.34 -8.27 0.69
C THR A 141 -13.04 -9.01 1.83
N ARG A 142 -12.63 -8.79 3.08
CA ARG A 142 -13.28 -9.45 4.24
C ARG A 142 -14.77 -9.13 4.35
N ASN A 143 -15.22 -8.01 3.79
CA ASN A 143 -16.64 -7.65 3.82
C ASN A 143 -17.48 -8.70 3.06
N PHE A 144 -16.92 -9.27 2.01
CA PHE A 144 -17.54 -10.29 1.16
C PHE A 144 -17.39 -11.72 1.70
N LEU A 145 -16.58 -11.93 2.75
CA LEU A 145 -16.42 -13.27 3.33
C LEU A 145 -17.68 -13.72 4.11
N PRO A 146 -18.00 -15.02 4.10
CA PRO A 146 -19.08 -15.59 4.89
C PRO A 146 -18.92 -15.31 6.39
N ALA A 147 -20.05 -15.24 7.11
CA ALA A 147 -20.06 -14.99 8.56
C ALA A 147 -19.26 -16.04 9.36
N SER A 148 -19.14 -17.27 8.86
CA SER A 148 -18.35 -18.34 9.47
C SER A 148 -16.85 -18.01 9.54
N TRP A 149 -16.32 -17.31 8.53
CA TRP A 149 -14.91 -16.88 8.49
C TRP A 149 -14.65 -15.62 9.31
N LYS A 150 -15.70 -14.80 9.55
CA LYS A 150 -15.61 -13.57 10.36
C LYS A 150 -15.52 -13.83 11.87
N ARG A 151 -15.66 -15.09 12.31
CA ARG A 151 -15.75 -15.51 13.73
C ARG A 151 -14.38 -15.68 14.41
N TRP A 152 -13.31 -15.92 13.66
CA TRP A 152 -11.96 -16.00 14.20
C TRP A 152 -11.44 -14.58 14.46
N ARG A 153 -11.81 -14.02 15.62
CA ARG A 153 -11.33 -12.75 16.17
C ARG A 153 -10.66 -12.99 17.50
#